data_AF-A0A519I5S8-F1
#
_entry.id   AF-A0A519I5S8-F1
#
_cell.length_a   1.000
_cell.length_b   1.000
_cell.length_c   1.000
_cell.angle_alpha   90.00
_cell.angle_beta   90.00
_cell.angle_gamma   90.00
#
_symmetry.space_group_name_H-M   'P 1'
#
loop_
_entity.id
_entity.type
_entity.pdbx_description
1 polymer ?
#
loop_
_entity_poly.entity_id
_entity_poly.type
_entity_poly.pdbx_seq_one_letter_code
_entity_poly.pdbx_strand_id
1 'polypeptide(L)'
;MNFTRDEFRLRDISARAIVRHITVHPGQTRADLIARLALPRSTVISLVHRLLHDGWLMEREGAWARQRGRRSAELHLRPDRLMLLGVELGVQGVRAVAISLTGEMLAEAACEHGENPTATGALDTAVRLLLDIRKRSERQDHQVAGIGIGVPGPVDEASGCTSGVPALGWGPLAVARLVKERLRGLPLEEAPLYVQNDVEVAAAGEREFGARPSGDIALGAAAFARHRIVQPFKEPTRLPTLVARYGRRYNAPAVIEEPARPREPAVEAIC
;
A
#
# COMPACT_ATOMS: atom_id res chain seq x y z
N MET A 1 -0.33 22.23 -16.08
CA MET A 1 1.07 21.77 -16.18
C MET A 1 1.05 20.28 -16.49
N ASN A 2 1.50 19.89 -17.69
CA ASN A 2 1.61 18.48 -18.07
C ASN A 2 2.94 17.94 -17.53
N PHE A 3 2.87 17.26 -16.39
CA PHE A 3 4.01 16.61 -15.78
C PHE A 3 4.36 15.34 -16.56
N THR A 4 5.64 15.20 -16.90
CA THR A 4 6.09 14.12 -17.78
C THR A 4 6.31 12.85 -16.96
N ARG A 5 6.05 11.69 -17.58
CA ARG A 5 6.11 10.31 -17.07
C ARG A 5 7.30 9.95 -16.15
N ASP A 6 8.41 10.68 -16.22
CA ASP A 6 9.66 10.41 -15.51
C ASP A 6 9.87 11.23 -14.22
N GLU A 7 9.12 12.32 -14.00
CA GLU A 7 9.29 13.20 -12.83
C GLU A 7 8.82 12.54 -11.52
N PHE A 8 7.75 11.73 -11.57
CA PHE A 8 7.20 11.10 -10.36
C PHE A 8 7.91 9.82 -9.92
N ARG A 9 8.65 9.15 -10.81
CA ARG A 9 9.29 7.89 -10.44
C ARG A 9 10.60 8.21 -9.73
N LEU A 10 10.61 8.05 -8.40
CA LEU A 10 11.84 7.91 -7.62
C LEU A 10 12.58 6.66 -8.11
N ARG A 11 13.37 6.78 -9.18
CA ARG A 11 14.19 5.71 -9.76
C ARG A 11 15.62 5.73 -9.23
N ASP A 12 16.09 6.91 -8.85
CA ASP A 12 17.42 7.13 -8.31
C ASP A 12 17.50 6.63 -6.86
N ILE A 13 18.45 5.73 -6.60
CA ILE A 13 18.70 5.15 -5.27
C ILE A 13 19.07 6.23 -4.24
N SER A 14 19.81 7.24 -4.66
CA SER A 14 20.21 8.37 -3.81
C SER A 14 19.03 9.28 -3.48
N ALA A 15 18.13 9.52 -4.44
CA ALA A 15 16.90 10.27 -4.19
C ALA A 15 16.00 9.55 -3.17
N ARG A 16 15.92 8.21 -3.28
CA ARG A 16 15.18 7.37 -2.34
C ARG A 16 15.77 7.43 -0.94
N ALA A 17 17.09 7.42 -0.83
CA ALA A 17 17.76 7.56 0.45
C ALA A 17 17.42 8.89 1.14
N ILE A 18 17.36 9.99 0.38
CA ILE A 18 16.95 11.31 0.90
C ILE A 18 15.49 11.29 1.37
N VAL A 19 14.56 10.83 0.52
CA VAL A 19 13.13 10.76 0.87
C VAL A 19 12.92 9.89 2.11
N ARG A 20 13.53 8.68 2.14
CA ARG A 20 13.49 7.78 3.31
C ARG A 20 14.00 8.45 4.57
N HIS A 21 15.14 9.14 4.48
CA HIS A 21 15.72 9.83 5.62
C HIS A 21 14.78 10.90 6.18
N ILE A 22 14.22 11.74 5.31
CA ILE A 22 13.28 12.82 5.68
C ILE A 22 11.95 12.24 6.23
N THR A 23 11.47 11.11 5.72
CA THR A 23 10.28 10.44 6.25
C THR A 23 10.46 10.06 7.72
N VAL A 24 11.64 9.55 8.09
CA VAL A 24 11.94 9.11 9.47
C VAL A 24 12.41 10.28 10.35
N HIS A 25 13.09 11.26 9.75
CA HIS A 25 13.69 12.42 10.42
C HIS A 25 13.17 13.68 9.72
N PRO A 26 11.91 14.08 9.92
CA PRO A 26 11.39 15.32 9.34
C PRO A 26 12.13 16.53 9.90
N GLY A 27 12.23 17.60 9.12
CA GLY A 27 12.85 18.86 9.55
C GLY A 27 14.38 18.90 9.43
N GLN A 28 14.98 17.98 8.69
CA GLN A 28 16.42 18.03 8.39
C GLN A 28 16.72 19.14 7.37
N THR A 29 17.86 19.80 7.51
CA THR A 29 18.35 20.75 6.51
C THR A 29 19.20 20.04 5.44
N ARG A 30 19.49 20.72 4.33
CA ARG A 30 20.46 20.23 3.34
C ARG A 30 21.83 19.92 3.96
N ALA A 31 22.27 20.70 4.93
CA ALA A 31 23.54 20.49 5.62
C ALA A 31 23.51 19.19 6.44
N ASP A 32 22.39 18.92 7.12
CA ASP A 32 22.22 17.67 7.86
C ASP A 32 22.23 16.46 6.91
N LEU A 33 21.56 16.56 5.75
CA LEU A 33 21.59 15.50 4.75
C LEU A 33 23.00 15.24 4.21
N ILE A 34 23.78 16.29 3.94
CA ILE A 34 25.18 16.16 3.50
C ILE A 34 26.03 15.48 4.59
N ALA A 35 25.78 15.78 5.87
CA ALA A 35 26.55 15.23 6.98
C ALA A 35 26.16 13.78 7.33
N ARG A 36 24.87 13.42 7.16
CA ARG A 36 24.32 12.13 7.60
C ARG A 36 24.22 11.08 6.50
N LEU A 37 24.06 11.52 5.25
CA LEU A 37 24.01 10.60 4.12
C LEU A 37 25.41 10.47 3.54
N ALA A 38 25.84 9.23 3.27
CA ALA A 38 27.10 8.93 2.59
C ALA A 38 27.00 9.23 1.07
N LEU A 39 26.62 10.47 0.73
CA LEU A 39 26.41 10.95 -0.62
C LEU A 39 27.27 12.20 -0.88
N PRO A 40 27.79 12.41 -2.10
CA PRO A 40 28.50 13.63 -2.45
C PRO A 40 27.62 14.87 -2.26
N ARG A 41 28.22 15.98 -1.80
CA ARG A 41 27.51 17.26 -1.57
C ARG A 41 26.74 17.73 -2.80
N SER A 42 27.37 17.70 -3.98
CA SER A 42 26.74 18.11 -5.24
C SER A 42 25.51 17.27 -5.56
N THR A 43 25.56 15.96 -5.30
CA THR A 43 24.44 15.03 -5.46
C THR A 43 23.29 15.34 -4.52
N VAL A 44 23.56 15.61 -3.24
CA VAL A 44 22.49 15.98 -2.28
C VAL A 44 21.79 17.26 -2.73
N ILE A 45 22.55 18.28 -3.15
CA ILE A 45 21.98 19.57 -3.59
C ILE A 45 21.09 19.38 -4.82
N SER A 46 21.59 18.70 -5.86
CA SER A 46 20.84 18.50 -7.10
C SER A 46 19.57 17.66 -6.88
N LEU A 47 19.65 16.60 -6.08
CA LEU A 47 18.50 15.75 -5.78
C LEU A 47 17.47 16.43 -4.91
N VAL A 48 17.87 17.19 -3.88
CA VAL A 48 16.92 17.98 -3.08
C VAL A 48 16.19 18.99 -3.95
N HIS A 49 16.91 19.69 -4.84
CA HIS A 49 16.28 20.63 -5.77
C HIS A 49 15.24 19.94 -6.65
N ARG A 50 15.59 18.79 -7.23
CA ARG A 50 14.66 17.98 -8.02
C ARG A 50 13.45 17.52 -7.20
N LEU A 51 13.65 17.00 -6.00
CA LEU A 51 12.57 16.52 -5.13
C LEU A 51 11.63 17.65 -4.67
N LEU A 52 12.13 18.88 -4.52
CA LEU A 52 11.29 20.06 -4.26
C LEU A 52 10.46 20.45 -5.50
N HIS A 53 11.08 20.40 -6.68
CA HIS A 53 10.42 20.67 -7.96
C HIS A 53 9.31 19.64 -8.26
N ASP A 54 9.64 18.35 -8.14
CA ASP A 54 8.73 17.24 -8.42
C ASP A 54 7.63 17.09 -7.35
N GLY A 55 7.68 17.90 -6.28
CA GLY A 55 6.65 17.97 -5.25
C GLY A 55 6.73 16.88 -4.19
N TRP A 56 7.85 16.17 -4.07
CA TRP A 56 8.11 15.21 -3.00
C TRP A 56 8.42 15.90 -1.67
N LEU A 57 9.18 16.98 -1.74
CA LEU A 57 9.61 17.75 -0.58
C LEU A 57 9.01 19.15 -0.58
N MET A 58 8.93 19.75 0.60
CA MET A 58 8.67 21.18 0.79
C MET A 58 9.68 21.75 1.78
N GLU A 59 9.92 23.04 1.66
CA GLU A 59 10.70 23.80 2.64
C GLU A 59 9.76 24.43 3.66
N ARG A 60 10.18 24.41 4.92
CA ARG A 60 9.55 25.19 5.99
C ARG A 60 10.60 26.06 6.65
N GLU A 61 10.19 27.24 7.09
CA GLU A 61 11.04 28.02 8.00
C GLU A 61 11.20 27.23 9.29
N GLY A 62 12.45 26.88 9.61
CA GLY A 62 12.74 26.11 10.81
C GLY A 62 12.37 26.86 12.07
N ALA A 63 11.95 26.14 13.11
CA ALA A 63 11.52 26.75 14.38
C ALA A 63 12.60 27.66 15.02
N TRP A 64 13.87 27.43 14.67
CA TRP A 64 15.05 28.13 15.19
C TRP A 64 15.55 29.27 14.29
N ALA A 65 14.93 29.49 13.12
CA ALA A 65 15.31 30.56 12.19
C ALA A 65 15.08 31.96 12.77
N ARG A 66 14.24 32.09 13.81
CA ARG A 66 13.86 33.38 14.41
C ARG A 66 14.90 33.97 15.38
N GLN A 67 15.92 33.22 15.83
CA GLN A 67 16.73 33.66 16.98
C GLN A 67 18.24 33.85 16.72
N ARG A 68 18.84 33.23 15.70
CA ARG A 68 20.27 33.42 15.37
C ARG A 68 20.52 33.12 13.89
N GLY A 69 20.74 34.15 13.07
CA GLY A 69 21.36 34.06 11.73
C GLY A 69 20.92 32.88 10.87
N ARG A 70 19.82 33.05 10.13
CA ARG A 70 19.28 32.22 9.04
C ARG A 70 19.87 30.79 8.95
N ARG A 71 19.42 29.89 9.83
CA ARG A 71 19.56 28.46 9.56
C ARG A 71 18.81 28.12 8.26
N SER A 72 19.42 27.29 7.43
CA SER A 72 18.85 26.81 6.16
C SER A 72 17.44 26.24 6.37
N ALA A 73 16.58 26.35 5.36
CA ALA A 73 15.21 25.83 5.42
C ALA A 73 15.17 24.33 5.76
N GLU A 74 14.20 23.96 6.59
CA GLU A 74 13.94 22.58 7.00
C GLU A 74 13.17 21.86 5.90
N LEU A 75 13.57 20.63 5.58
CA LEU A 75 12.94 19.82 4.55
C LEU A 75 11.92 18.86 5.17
N HIS A 76 10.74 18.83 4.55
CA HIS A 76 9.64 17.94 4.93
C HIS A 76 9.07 17.25 3.69
N LEU A 77 8.42 16.10 3.86
CA LEU A 77 7.54 15.58 2.81
C LEU A 77 6.42 16.58 2.56
N ARG A 78 6.07 16.78 1.29
CA ARG A 78 4.96 17.64 0.91
C ARG A 78 3.63 16.87 1.01
N PRO A 79 2.74 17.19 1.95
CA PRO A 79 1.53 16.41 2.20
C PRO A 79 0.38 16.70 1.22
N ASP A 80 0.47 17.83 0.51
CA ASP A 80 -0.60 18.44 -0.29
C ASP A 80 -0.40 18.28 -1.82
N ARG A 81 0.45 17.35 -2.24
CA ARG A 81 0.81 17.18 -3.67
C ARG A 81 0.70 15.76 -4.17
N LEU A 82 1.03 14.79 -3.31
CA LEU A 82 1.08 13.38 -3.65
C LEU A 82 0.18 12.58 -2.72
N MET A 83 -0.57 11.65 -3.31
CA MET A 83 -1.39 10.70 -2.58
C MET A 83 -1.03 9.26 -2.95
N LEU A 84 -1.32 8.36 -2.02
CA LEU A 84 -1.23 6.92 -2.19
C LEU A 84 -2.63 6.34 -2.10
N LEU A 85 -2.92 5.38 -2.97
CA LEU A 85 -4.17 4.65 -2.93
C LEU A 85 -3.92 3.24 -2.40
N GLY A 86 -4.81 2.76 -1.56
CA GLY A 86 -4.77 1.41 -1.01
C GLY A 86 -6.10 0.71 -1.23
N VAL A 87 -6.06 -0.57 -1.59
CA VAL A 87 -7.24 -1.41 -1.77
C VAL A 87 -7.08 -2.67 -0.93
N GLU A 88 -8.14 -3.08 -0.28
CA GLU A 88 -8.32 -4.39 0.32
C GLU A 88 -9.33 -5.18 -0.53
N LEU A 89 -8.90 -6.31 -1.09
CA LEU A 89 -9.78 -7.31 -1.70
C LEU A 89 -10.17 -8.36 -0.66
N GLY A 90 -10.97 -7.95 0.32
CA GLY A 90 -11.28 -8.76 1.50
C GLY A 90 -12.39 -9.80 1.27
N VAL A 91 -12.58 -10.65 2.29
CA VAL A 91 -13.65 -11.67 2.31
C VAL A 91 -15.04 -11.05 2.46
N GLN A 92 -15.17 -9.92 3.15
CA GLN A 92 -16.46 -9.25 3.36
C GLN A 92 -16.84 -8.30 2.23
N GLY A 93 -15.86 -7.87 1.43
CA GLY A 93 -16.07 -6.84 0.42
C GLY A 93 -14.75 -6.22 -0.02
N VAL A 94 -14.88 -5.13 -0.76
CA VAL A 94 -13.75 -4.32 -1.22
C VAL A 94 -13.74 -3.00 -0.47
N ARG A 95 -12.60 -2.64 0.09
CA ARG A 95 -12.37 -1.33 0.71
C ARG A 95 -11.23 -0.62 0.02
N ALA A 96 -11.34 0.69 -0.13
CA ALA A 96 -10.32 1.53 -0.74
C ALA A 96 -10.10 2.80 0.09
N VAL A 97 -8.85 3.23 0.19
CA VAL A 97 -8.43 4.42 0.92
C VAL A 97 -7.49 5.26 0.08
N ALA A 98 -7.56 6.57 0.27
CA ALA A 98 -6.61 7.53 -0.26
C ALA A 98 -5.94 8.22 0.93
N ILE A 99 -4.60 8.23 0.94
CA ILE A 99 -3.82 8.85 2.01
C ILE A 99 -2.77 9.80 1.45
N SER A 100 -2.34 10.79 2.23
CA SER A 100 -1.17 11.60 1.90
C SER A 100 0.14 10.82 2.08
N LEU A 101 1.25 11.37 1.61
CA LEU A 101 2.58 10.77 1.87
C LEU A 101 2.96 10.70 3.35
N THR A 102 2.34 11.51 4.21
CA THR A 102 2.54 11.45 5.68
C THR A 102 1.56 10.49 6.36
N GLY A 103 0.65 9.88 5.60
CA GLY A 103 -0.35 8.93 6.08
C GLY A 103 -1.69 9.56 6.45
N GLU A 104 -1.89 10.87 6.32
CA GLU A 104 -3.19 11.51 6.57
C GLU A 104 -4.29 10.87 5.70
N MET A 105 -5.42 10.47 6.30
CA MET A 105 -6.55 9.91 5.54
C MET A 105 -7.24 11.04 4.76
N LEU A 106 -7.31 10.91 3.44
CA LEU A 106 -7.90 11.90 2.54
C LEU A 106 -9.32 11.50 2.12
N ALA A 107 -9.54 10.21 1.86
CA ALA A 107 -10.86 9.67 1.52
C ALA A 107 -10.88 8.15 1.72
N GLU A 108 -12.05 7.58 1.97
CA GLU A 108 -12.26 6.13 2.00
C GLU A 108 -13.60 5.74 1.38
N ALA A 109 -13.68 4.50 0.91
CA ALA A 109 -14.88 3.89 0.36
C ALA A 109 -14.87 2.39 0.63
N ALA A 110 -16.05 1.80 0.81
CA ALA A 110 -16.19 0.36 0.88
C ALA A 110 -17.44 -0.09 0.12
N CYS A 111 -17.42 -1.34 -0.32
CA CYS A 111 -18.54 -2.04 -0.93
C CYS A 111 -18.51 -3.47 -0.44
N GLU A 112 -19.55 -3.89 0.27
CA GLU A 112 -19.71 -5.28 0.70
C GLU A 112 -19.99 -6.17 -0.51
N HIS A 113 -19.58 -7.43 -0.40
CA HIS A 113 -19.92 -8.43 -1.41
C HIS A 113 -21.41 -8.76 -1.37
N GLY A 114 -22.02 -8.92 -2.54
CA GLY A 114 -23.34 -9.54 -2.67
C GLY A 114 -23.26 -11.06 -2.57
N GLU A 115 -24.36 -11.74 -2.91
CA GLU A 115 -24.38 -13.20 -2.99
C GLU A 115 -23.41 -13.70 -4.08
N ASN A 116 -22.62 -14.74 -3.75
CA ASN A 116 -21.65 -15.37 -4.66
C ASN A 116 -20.69 -14.38 -5.35
N PRO A 117 -19.84 -13.67 -4.59
CA PRO A 117 -18.95 -12.68 -5.17
C PRO A 117 -17.94 -13.32 -6.12
N THR A 118 -17.84 -12.78 -7.33
CA THR A 118 -16.83 -13.20 -8.31
C THR A 118 -15.57 -12.35 -8.18
N ALA A 119 -14.41 -12.94 -8.49
CA ALA A 119 -13.14 -12.22 -8.54
C ALA A 119 -13.20 -11.01 -9.50
N THR A 120 -13.78 -11.21 -10.69
CA THR A 120 -13.96 -10.15 -11.69
C THR A 120 -14.78 -8.98 -11.13
N GLY A 121 -15.92 -9.26 -10.49
CA GLY A 121 -16.77 -8.22 -9.90
C GLY A 121 -16.10 -7.48 -8.74
N ALA A 122 -15.31 -8.16 -7.93
CA ALA A 122 -14.50 -7.53 -6.89
C ALA A 122 -13.42 -6.60 -7.48
N LEU A 123 -12.77 -6.99 -8.57
CA LEU A 123 -11.78 -6.16 -9.26
C LEU A 123 -12.43 -4.94 -9.93
N ASP A 124 -13.61 -5.09 -10.53
CA ASP A 124 -14.38 -3.98 -11.09
C ASP A 124 -14.78 -2.99 -9.98
N THR A 125 -15.21 -3.52 -8.84
CA THR A 125 -15.52 -2.73 -7.64
C THR A 125 -14.30 -1.98 -7.14
N ALA A 126 -13.13 -2.63 -7.04
CA ALA A 126 -11.89 -1.99 -6.62
C ALA A 126 -11.53 -0.79 -7.50
N VAL A 127 -11.60 -0.95 -8.82
CA VAL A 127 -11.33 0.14 -9.77
C VAL A 127 -12.33 1.27 -9.64
N ARG A 128 -13.62 0.96 -9.51
CA ARG A 128 -14.65 1.97 -9.25
C ARG A 128 -14.36 2.76 -7.96
N LEU A 129 -14.09 2.07 -6.85
CA LEU A 129 -13.80 2.72 -5.58
C LEU A 129 -12.53 3.59 -5.66
N LEU A 130 -11.48 3.14 -6.35
CA LEU A 130 -10.25 3.91 -6.59
C LEU A 130 -10.52 5.23 -7.34
N LEU A 131 -11.38 5.20 -8.36
CA LEU A 131 -11.77 6.40 -9.10
C LEU A 131 -12.64 7.32 -8.25
N ASP A 132 -13.56 6.75 -7.46
CA ASP A 132 -14.46 7.49 -6.59
C ASP A 132 -13.70 8.21 -5.47
N ILE A 133 -12.78 7.54 -4.76
CA ILE A 133 -11.97 8.19 -3.71
C ILE A 133 -11.03 9.25 -4.28
N ARG A 134 -10.46 9.02 -5.47
CA ARG A 134 -9.64 10.03 -6.15
C ARG A 134 -10.46 11.28 -6.46
N LYS A 135 -11.68 11.11 -6.98
CA LYS A 135 -12.57 12.23 -7.31
C LYS A 135 -13.03 12.99 -6.07
N ARG A 136 -13.29 12.28 -4.97
CA ARG A 136 -13.77 12.84 -3.69
C ARG A 136 -12.69 13.48 -2.83
N SER A 137 -11.43 13.11 -3.02
CA SER A 137 -10.32 13.87 -2.47
C SER A 137 -10.44 15.32 -2.97
N GLU A 138 -10.87 16.23 -2.08
CA GLU A 138 -11.09 17.67 -2.32
C GLU A 138 -9.86 18.39 -2.90
N ARG A 139 -8.74 17.68 -2.96
CA ARG A 139 -7.49 18.11 -3.51
C ARG A 139 -7.25 17.41 -4.86
N GLN A 140 -8.06 17.74 -5.88
CA GLN A 140 -7.97 17.14 -7.23
C GLN A 140 -6.60 17.27 -7.90
N ASP A 141 -5.79 18.23 -7.44
CA ASP A 141 -4.40 18.44 -7.88
C ASP A 141 -3.40 17.42 -7.29
N HIS A 142 -3.83 16.57 -6.35
CA HIS A 142 -2.98 15.49 -5.83
C HIS A 142 -2.77 14.45 -6.91
N GLN A 143 -1.50 14.18 -7.18
CA GLN A 143 -1.09 13.14 -8.09
C GLN A 143 -0.94 11.83 -7.33
N VAL A 144 -1.36 10.74 -7.96
CA VAL A 144 -1.27 9.40 -7.37
C VAL A 144 0.15 8.88 -7.55
N ALA A 145 0.89 8.80 -6.44
CA ALA A 145 2.26 8.30 -6.40
C ALA A 145 2.31 6.77 -6.60
N GLY A 146 1.27 6.05 -6.15
CA GLY A 146 1.13 4.62 -6.35
C GLY A 146 -0.15 4.05 -5.74
N ILE A 147 -0.47 2.83 -6.16
CA ILE A 147 -1.62 2.04 -5.75
C ILE A 147 -1.11 0.74 -5.13
N GLY A 148 -1.53 0.43 -3.92
CA GLY A 148 -1.30 -0.87 -3.28
C GLY A 148 -2.60 -1.67 -3.21
N ILE A 149 -2.50 -2.98 -3.40
CA ILE A 149 -3.63 -3.91 -3.24
C ILE A 149 -3.23 -5.04 -2.28
N GLY A 150 -3.97 -5.15 -1.18
CA GLY A 150 -3.94 -6.28 -0.26
C GLY A 150 -4.93 -7.35 -0.70
N VAL A 151 -4.45 -8.60 -0.79
CA VAL A 151 -5.28 -9.76 -1.16
C VAL A 151 -5.08 -10.89 -0.15
N PRO A 152 -6.14 -11.57 0.30
CA PRO A 152 -6.02 -12.76 1.14
C PRO A 152 -5.19 -13.85 0.47
N GLY A 153 -4.30 -14.47 1.25
CA GLY A 153 -3.51 -15.61 0.82
C GLY A 153 -2.23 -15.24 0.04
N PRO A 154 -1.50 -16.25 -0.45
CA PRO A 154 -0.19 -16.06 -1.06
C PRO A 154 -0.25 -15.21 -2.33
N VAL A 155 0.73 -14.30 -2.48
CA VAL A 155 0.91 -13.46 -3.67
C VAL A 155 2.35 -13.60 -4.17
N ASP A 156 2.52 -13.90 -5.45
CA ASP A 156 3.79 -13.70 -6.13
C ASP A 156 3.94 -12.22 -6.43
N GLU A 157 4.82 -11.57 -5.68
CA GLU A 157 4.95 -10.12 -5.74
C GLU A 157 5.51 -9.61 -7.07
N ALA A 158 6.34 -10.40 -7.76
CA ALA A 158 6.95 -9.98 -9.03
C ALA A 158 5.91 -9.87 -10.15
N SER A 159 4.98 -10.82 -10.22
CA SER A 159 3.90 -10.83 -11.21
C SER A 159 2.62 -10.15 -10.71
N GLY A 160 2.46 -10.01 -9.39
CA GLY A 160 1.22 -9.58 -8.75
C GLY A 160 0.08 -10.60 -8.92
N CYS A 161 0.42 -11.88 -8.97
CA CYS A 161 -0.53 -12.99 -9.07
C CYS A 161 -0.80 -13.58 -7.69
N THR A 162 -2.06 -13.90 -7.39
CA THR A 162 -2.43 -14.72 -6.23
C THR A 162 -2.74 -16.15 -6.66
N SER A 163 -2.46 -17.11 -5.78
CA SER A 163 -2.90 -18.50 -5.95
C SER A 163 -4.41 -18.69 -5.81
N GLY A 164 -5.13 -17.64 -5.40
CA GLY A 164 -6.58 -17.62 -5.25
C GLY A 164 -7.01 -17.30 -3.82
N VAL A 165 -8.33 -17.19 -3.63
CA VAL A 165 -8.96 -16.90 -2.33
C VAL A 165 -9.98 -18.00 -2.05
N PRO A 166 -9.57 -19.12 -1.41
CA PRO A 166 -10.44 -20.28 -1.20
C PRO A 166 -11.73 -19.96 -0.45
N ALA A 167 -11.69 -19.03 0.52
CA ALA A 167 -12.85 -18.58 1.28
C ALA A 167 -13.96 -17.94 0.40
N LEU A 168 -13.61 -17.47 -0.80
CA LEU A 168 -14.53 -16.90 -1.79
C LEU A 168 -14.71 -17.79 -3.02
N GLY A 169 -14.11 -18.98 -3.04
CA GLY A 169 -14.11 -19.87 -4.21
C GLY A 169 -13.32 -19.33 -5.41
N TRP A 170 -12.45 -18.34 -5.21
CA TRP A 170 -11.66 -17.76 -6.30
C TRP A 170 -10.42 -18.60 -6.57
N GLY A 171 -10.23 -19.01 -7.83
CA GLY A 171 -9.00 -19.65 -8.30
C GLY A 171 -7.84 -18.65 -8.46
N PRO A 172 -6.72 -19.07 -9.07
CA PRO A 172 -5.57 -18.20 -9.33
C PRO A 172 -5.93 -16.97 -10.17
N LEU A 173 -5.38 -15.80 -9.81
CA LEU A 173 -5.71 -14.53 -10.44
C LEU A 173 -4.47 -13.67 -10.66
N ALA A 174 -4.32 -13.15 -11.89
CA ALA A 174 -3.32 -12.15 -12.23
C ALA A 174 -3.80 -10.74 -11.85
N VAL A 175 -3.96 -10.47 -10.56
CA VAL A 175 -4.57 -9.23 -10.02
C VAL A 175 -3.96 -7.97 -10.62
N ALA A 176 -2.62 -7.87 -10.62
CA ALA A 176 -1.95 -6.69 -11.17
C ALA A 176 -2.28 -6.45 -12.65
N ARG A 177 -2.30 -7.51 -13.48
CA ARG A 177 -2.64 -7.42 -14.91
C ARG A 177 -4.10 -7.02 -15.09
N LEU A 178 -5.01 -7.70 -14.40
CA LEU A 178 -6.45 -7.51 -14.53
C LEU A 178 -6.91 -6.12 -14.08
N VAL A 179 -6.28 -5.56 -13.04
CA VAL A 179 -6.51 -4.17 -12.62
C VAL A 179 -5.94 -3.19 -13.63
N LYS A 180 -4.70 -3.39 -14.11
CA LYS A 180 -4.10 -2.52 -15.14
C LYS A 180 -4.94 -2.47 -16.41
N GLU A 181 -5.50 -3.61 -16.84
CA GLU A 181 -6.40 -3.67 -18.00
C GLU A 181 -7.66 -2.82 -17.82
N ARG A 182 -8.26 -2.85 -16.63
CA ARG A 182 -9.42 -2.01 -16.28
C ARG A 182 -9.10 -0.52 -16.16
N LEU A 183 -7.86 -0.19 -15.82
CA LEU A 183 -7.40 1.19 -15.69
C LEU A 183 -7.00 1.82 -17.03
N ARG A 184 -6.96 1.08 -18.14
CA ARG A 184 -6.59 1.62 -19.47
C ARG A 184 -7.54 2.74 -19.88
N GLY A 185 -6.97 3.86 -20.32
CA GLY A 185 -7.70 5.07 -20.70
C GLY A 185 -8.28 5.86 -19.53
N LEU A 186 -8.04 5.44 -18.28
CA LEU A 186 -8.54 6.11 -17.09
C LEU A 186 -7.43 6.93 -16.42
N PRO A 187 -7.78 7.92 -15.57
CA PRO A 187 -6.80 8.81 -14.96
C PRO A 187 -5.70 8.11 -14.14
N LEU A 188 -5.92 6.86 -13.72
CA LEU A 188 -5.04 6.04 -12.90
C LEU A 188 -4.16 5.06 -13.72
N GLU A 189 -4.26 5.05 -15.05
CA GLU A 189 -3.57 4.09 -15.93
C GLU A 189 -2.05 4.00 -15.67
N GLU A 190 -1.40 5.14 -15.47
CA GLU A 190 0.06 5.22 -15.33
C GLU A 190 0.55 5.06 -13.88
N ALA A 191 -0.37 4.94 -12.91
CA ALA A 191 0.00 4.82 -11.50
C ALA A 191 0.73 3.49 -11.24
N PRO A 192 1.89 3.50 -10.55
CA PRO A 192 2.54 2.26 -10.10
C PRO A 192 1.59 1.41 -9.28
N LEU A 193 1.49 0.12 -9.59
CA LEU A 193 0.59 -0.81 -8.93
C LEU A 193 1.41 -1.91 -8.25
N TYR A 194 1.15 -2.13 -6.97
CA TYR A 194 1.78 -3.15 -6.15
C TYR A 194 0.70 -4.05 -5.54
N VAL A 195 0.88 -5.36 -5.61
CA VAL A 195 -0.05 -6.33 -5.05
C VAL A 195 0.70 -7.17 -4.02
N GLN A 196 0.12 -7.34 -2.84
CA GLN A 196 0.74 -8.11 -1.78
C GLN A 196 -0.31 -8.78 -0.88
N ASN A 197 0.11 -9.80 -0.15
CA ASN A 197 -0.69 -10.48 0.86
C ASN A 197 -1.24 -9.51 1.92
N ASP A 198 -2.50 -9.70 2.33
CA ASP A 198 -3.23 -8.92 3.33
C ASP A 198 -2.50 -8.79 4.69
N VAL A 199 -1.90 -9.87 5.20
CA VAL A 199 -1.13 -9.85 6.45
C VAL A 199 0.15 -9.03 6.30
N GLU A 200 0.85 -9.15 5.18
CA GLU A 200 2.07 -8.38 4.93
C GLU A 200 1.81 -6.89 4.78
N VAL A 201 0.74 -6.50 4.07
CA VAL A 201 0.37 -5.09 3.94
C VAL A 201 -0.15 -4.52 5.26
N ALA A 202 -0.93 -5.27 6.04
CA ALA A 202 -1.34 -4.85 7.38
C ALA A 202 -0.12 -4.58 8.27
N ALA A 203 0.87 -5.47 8.23
CA ALA A 203 2.13 -5.29 8.94
C ALA A 203 2.93 -4.07 8.44
N ALA A 204 2.88 -3.78 7.13
CA ALA A 204 3.48 -2.56 6.58
C ALA A 204 2.80 -1.29 7.12
N GLY A 205 1.46 -1.28 7.18
CA GLY A 205 0.68 -0.18 7.75
C GLY A 205 1.03 0.10 9.21
N GLU A 206 1.11 -0.94 10.04
CA GLU A 206 1.49 -0.80 11.46
C GLU A 206 2.89 -0.20 11.64
N ARG A 207 3.87 -0.66 10.83
CA ARG A 207 5.24 -0.13 10.88
C ARG A 207 5.33 1.34 10.44
N GLU A 208 4.55 1.69 9.42
CA GLU A 208 4.68 2.98 8.75
C GLU A 208 3.84 4.10 9.35
N PHE A 209 2.70 3.77 9.97
CA PHE A 209 1.74 4.75 10.49
C PHE A 209 1.40 4.54 11.97
N GLY A 210 2.06 3.59 12.65
CA GLY A 210 1.83 3.27 14.05
C GLY A 210 0.48 2.56 14.29
N ALA A 211 0.00 2.58 15.52
CA ALA A 211 -1.24 1.91 15.96
C ALA A 211 -2.52 2.69 15.58
N ARG A 212 -2.65 3.14 14.33
CA ARG A 212 -3.98 3.31 13.71
C ARG A 212 -4.62 1.93 13.57
N PRO A 213 -5.96 1.77 13.64
CA PRO A 213 -6.58 0.49 14.01
C PRO A 213 -5.88 -0.69 13.35
N SER A 214 -5.12 -1.41 14.18
CA SER A 214 -4.23 -2.48 13.79
C SER A 214 -5.07 -3.53 13.06
N GLY A 215 -4.89 -3.64 11.74
CA GLY A 215 -5.69 -4.51 10.88
C GLY A 215 -6.34 -3.85 9.66
N ASP A 216 -6.19 -2.53 9.46
CA ASP A 216 -6.67 -1.87 8.23
C ASP A 216 -5.80 -2.26 7.02
N ILE A 217 -6.25 -3.25 6.25
CA ILE A 217 -5.53 -3.79 5.09
C ILE A 217 -5.44 -2.75 3.96
N ALA A 218 -6.48 -1.93 3.75
CA ALA A 218 -6.45 -0.90 2.73
C ALA A 218 -5.40 0.18 3.05
N LEU A 219 -5.33 0.63 4.31
CA LEU A 219 -4.28 1.54 4.78
C LEU A 219 -2.89 0.89 4.68
N GLY A 220 -2.80 -0.38 5.06
CA GLY A 220 -1.59 -1.19 4.91
C GLY A 220 -1.12 -1.28 3.47
N ALA A 221 -2.05 -1.43 2.51
CA ALA A 221 -1.74 -1.50 1.09
C ALA A 221 -1.21 -0.16 0.57
N ALA A 222 -1.79 0.97 0.99
CA ALA A 222 -1.25 2.29 0.66
C ALA A 222 0.15 2.51 1.26
N ALA A 223 0.39 2.07 2.50
CA ALA A 223 1.71 2.06 3.13
C ALA A 223 2.70 1.22 2.31
N PHE A 224 2.28 0.03 1.89
CA PHE A 224 3.10 -0.87 1.08
C PHE A 224 3.49 -0.25 -0.26
N ALA A 225 2.57 0.45 -0.93
CA ALA A 225 2.88 1.19 -2.15
C ALA A 225 3.95 2.27 -1.90
N ARG A 226 3.85 3.03 -0.80
CA ARG A 226 4.88 3.99 -0.40
C ARG A 226 6.23 3.31 -0.19
N HIS A 227 6.23 2.22 0.57
CA HIS A 227 7.42 1.43 0.84
C HIS A 227 8.09 1.01 -0.47
N ARG A 228 7.33 0.50 -1.43
CA ARG A 228 7.86 0.04 -2.73
C ARG A 228 8.37 1.17 -3.63
N ILE A 229 7.80 2.36 -3.54
CA ILE A 229 8.31 3.54 -4.27
C ILE A 229 9.66 3.99 -3.68
N VAL A 230 9.78 3.98 -2.35
CA VAL A 230 10.98 4.43 -1.63
C VAL A 230 12.04 3.31 -1.54
N GLN A 231 11.65 2.04 -1.58
CA GLN A 231 12.50 0.85 -1.40
C GLN A 231 12.05 -0.30 -2.33
N PRO A 232 12.53 -0.36 -3.59
CA PRO A 232 12.06 -1.34 -4.56
C PRO A 232 12.79 -2.69 -4.57
N PHE A 233 13.79 -2.94 -3.72
CA PHE A 233 14.51 -4.23 -3.71
C PHE A 233 14.85 -4.78 -2.31
N LYS A 234 14.80 -6.13 -2.23
CA LYS A 234 14.76 -7.07 -1.10
C LYS A 234 15.52 -6.69 0.19
N GLU A 235 14.77 -6.63 1.28
CA GLU A 235 14.95 -7.63 2.33
C GLU A 235 13.65 -8.43 2.47
N PRO A 236 13.70 -9.77 2.54
CA PRO A 236 12.52 -10.55 2.88
C PRO A 236 12.10 -10.10 4.28
N THR A 237 10.94 -9.45 4.38
CA THR A 237 10.37 -9.09 5.67
C THR A 237 9.94 -10.40 6.32
N ARG A 238 10.87 -11.13 6.95
CA ARG A 238 10.53 -12.28 7.78
C ARG A 238 9.71 -11.72 8.94
N LEU A 239 8.40 -12.00 8.94
CA LEU A 239 7.45 -11.58 9.98
C LEU A 239 6.96 -12.81 10.78
N PRO A 240 7.76 -13.42 11.67
CA PRO A 240 7.27 -14.53 12.50
C PRO A 240 6.09 -14.14 13.39
N THR A 241 6.06 -12.90 13.88
CA THR A 241 5.16 -12.49 14.98
C THR A 241 3.77 -12.04 14.53
N LEU A 242 3.62 -11.46 13.33
CA LEU A 242 2.32 -11.01 12.82
C LEU A 242 1.60 -12.06 11.98
N VAL A 243 2.34 -12.87 11.22
CA VAL A 243 1.79 -14.07 10.54
C VAL A 243 1.20 -15.05 11.57
N ALA A 244 1.82 -15.20 12.74
CA ALA A 244 1.28 -16.02 13.83
C ALA A 244 -0.02 -15.46 14.45
N ARG A 245 -0.22 -14.14 14.41
CA ARG A 245 -1.39 -13.46 15.00
C ARG A 245 -2.60 -13.48 14.05
N TYR A 246 -2.37 -13.32 12.74
CA TYR A 246 -3.43 -13.30 11.72
C TYR A 246 -3.64 -14.63 11.00
N GLY A 247 -2.62 -15.50 10.91
CA GLY A 247 -2.72 -16.81 10.27
C GLY A 247 -3.74 -17.76 10.90
N ARG A 248 -4.13 -17.53 12.16
CA ARG A 248 -5.22 -18.30 12.81
C ARG A 248 -6.61 -17.98 12.28
N ARG A 249 -6.83 -16.82 11.64
CA ARG A 249 -8.14 -16.48 11.06
C ARG A 249 -8.45 -17.21 9.76
N TYR A 250 -7.42 -17.64 9.02
CA TYR A 250 -7.58 -18.29 7.71
C TYR A 250 -7.20 -19.78 7.71
N ASN A 251 -6.59 -20.29 8.78
CA ASN A 251 -6.09 -21.67 8.86
C ASN A 251 -6.71 -22.49 10.00
N ALA A 252 -7.90 -22.11 10.48
CA ALA A 252 -8.69 -23.03 11.29
C ALA A 252 -9.09 -24.21 10.37
N PRO A 253 -8.75 -25.46 10.70
CA PRO A 253 -9.20 -26.59 9.89
C PRO A 253 -10.72 -26.56 9.86
N ALA A 254 -11.29 -26.65 8.66
CA ALA A 254 -12.71 -26.99 8.53
C ALA A 254 -12.90 -28.30 9.29
N VAL A 255 -13.61 -28.25 10.42
CA VAL A 255 -14.17 -29.46 11.02
C VAL A 255 -15.23 -29.91 10.04
N ILE A 256 -14.84 -30.81 9.13
CA ILE A 256 -15.79 -31.59 8.35
C ILE A 256 -16.41 -32.54 9.37
N GLU A 257 -17.56 -32.16 9.94
CA GLU A 257 -18.40 -33.14 10.63
C GLU A 257 -18.85 -34.15 9.57
N GLU A 258 -18.27 -35.34 9.64
CA GLU A 258 -18.68 -36.49 8.86
C GLU A 258 -20.15 -36.78 9.18
N PRO A 259 -21.07 -36.75 8.20
CA PRO A 259 -22.48 -37.01 8.48
C PRO A 259 -22.62 -38.41 9.07
N ALA A 260 -23.29 -38.49 10.23
CA ALA A 260 -23.49 -39.73 10.96
C ALA A 260 -24.01 -40.84 10.04
N ARG A 261 -23.24 -41.93 9.92
CA ARG A 261 -23.69 -43.13 9.20
C ARG A 261 -24.99 -43.62 9.84
N PRO A 262 -26.05 -43.90 9.05
CA PRO A 262 -27.25 -44.52 9.58
C PRO A 262 -26.90 -45.90 10.14
N ARG A 263 -27.38 -46.20 11.35
CA ARG A 263 -27.22 -47.51 11.99
C ARG A 263 -28.00 -48.55 11.19
N GLU A 264 -27.31 -49.54 10.62
CA GLU A 264 -27.94 -50.75 10.12
C GLU A 264 -28.46 -51.60 11.31
N PRO A 265 -29.66 -52.20 11.21
CA PRO A 265 -30.19 -53.06 12.25
C PRO A 265 -29.43 -54.39 12.30
N ALA A 266 -29.17 -54.86 13.52
CA ALA A 266 -28.51 -56.13 13.81
C ALA A 266 -29.32 -57.31 13.22
N VAL A 267 -28.66 -58.12 12.41
CA VAL A 267 -29.14 -59.45 12.05
C VAL A 267 -28.46 -60.43 13.01
N GLU A 268 -29.22 -60.94 13.97
CA GLU A 268 -28.82 -62.12 14.75
C GLU A 268 -28.78 -63.33 13.82
N ALA A 269 -27.63 -63.98 13.72
CA ALA A 269 -27.51 -65.31 13.15
C ALA A 269 -26.93 -66.26 14.21
N ILE A 270 -27.75 -67.26 14.48
CA ILE A 270 -27.59 -68.39 15.37
C ILE A 270 -26.53 -69.36 14.81
N CYS A 271 -25.82 -70.03 15.74
CA CYS A 271 -24.82 -71.12 15.61
C CYS A 271 -23.36 -70.70 15.44
#